data_AF-A0A6J4GVQ7-F1
#
_entry.id   AF-A0A6J4GVQ7-F1
#
_cell.length_a   1.000
_cell.length_b   1.000
_cell.length_c   1.000
_cell.angle_alpha   90.00
_cell.angle_beta   90.00
_cell.angle_gamma   90.00
#
_symmetry.space_group_name_H-M   'P 1'
#
loop_
_entity.id
_entity.type
_entity.pdbx_description
1 polymer ?
#
loop_
_entity_poly.entity_id
_entity_poly.type
_entity_poly.pdbx_seq_one_letter_code
_entity_poly.pdbx_strand_id
1 'polypeptide(L)'
;MKTINNLNYFFVSVPIFLIALGLIINESSGNLVGSGILFLILTGLFQLISGIKMFIDEPHDKSLRFYIAIVVLFFLLWFVNAVIIYQDFISHILYLIPPILTIFFSTITYKKAHQ
;
A
#
# COMPACT_ATOMS: atom_id res chain seq x y z
N MET A 1 -5.90 13.54 12.06
CA MET A 1 -4.73 12.92 11.39
C MET A 1 -4.04 11.82 12.19
N LYS A 2 -3.83 11.97 13.51
CA LYS A 2 -3.18 10.95 14.35
C LYS A 2 -3.81 9.55 14.27
N THR A 3 -5.14 9.45 14.25
CA THR A 3 -5.85 8.16 14.09
C THR A 3 -5.52 7.46 12.79
N ILE A 4 -5.52 8.18 11.66
CA ILE A 4 -5.17 7.63 10.34
C ILE A 4 -3.72 7.14 10.33
N ASN A 5 -2.79 7.90 10.93
CA ASN A 5 -1.40 7.51 11.05
C ASN A 5 -1.21 6.23 11.88
N ASN A 6 -1.87 6.12 13.04
CA ASN A 6 -1.78 4.94 13.89
C ASN A 6 -2.39 3.70 13.23
N LEU A 7 -3.53 3.86 12.55
CA LEU A 7 -4.13 2.80 11.75
C LEU A 7 -3.20 2.40 10.61
N ASN A 8 -2.57 3.35 9.92
CA ASN A 8 -1.61 3.03 8.86
C ASN A 8 -0.44 2.20 9.38
N TYR A 9 0.14 2.54 10.55
CA TYR A 9 1.17 1.71 11.16
C TYR A 9 0.67 0.30 11.47
N PHE A 10 -0.52 0.18 12.05
CA PHE A 10 -1.12 -1.14 12.28
C PHE A 10 -1.24 -1.93 10.98
N PHE A 11 -1.81 -1.33 9.94
CA PHE A 11 -2.01 -2.01 8.66
C PHE A 11 -0.71 -2.43 7.99
N VAL A 12 0.35 -1.61 8.08
CA VAL A 12 1.66 -1.94 7.49
C VAL A 12 2.43 -2.97 8.32
N SER A 13 2.36 -2.90 9.65
CA SER A 13 3.15 -3.75 10.54
C SER A 13 2.59 -5.17 10.67
N VAL A 14 1.27 -5.34 10.69
CA VAL A 14 0.64 -6.67 10.78
C VAL A 14 1.07 -7.65 9.68
N PRO A 15 1.02 -7.32 8.38
CA PRO A 15 1.41 -8.25 7.33
C PRO A 15 2.90 -8.59 7.41
N ILE A 16 3.75 -7.60 7.72
CA ILE A 16 5.18 -7.82 7.94
C ILE A 16 5.40 -8.80 9.09
N PHE A 17 4.72 -8.60 10.21
CA PHE A 17 4.81 -9.47 11.38
C PHE A 17 4.34 -10.89 11.09
N LEU A 18 3.19 -11.05 10.42
CA LEU A 18 2.66 -12.36 10.05
C LEU A 18 3.59 -13.11 9.09
N ILE A 19 4.09 -12.45 8.04
CA ILE A 19 5.01 -13.08 7.09
C ILE A 19 6.31 -13.47 7.80
N ALA A 20 6.90 -12.56 8.58
CA ALA A 20 8.14 -12.83 9.30
C ALA A 20 7.97 -13.99 10.29
N LEU A 21 6.88 -14.00 11.08
CA LEU A 21 6.61 -15.05 12.05
C LEU A 21 6.45 -16.41 11.37
N GLY A 22 5.68 -16.48 10.27
CA GLY A 22 5.49 -17.71 9.50
C GLY A 22 6.80 -18.28 8.95
N LEU A 23 7.71 -17.41 8.49
CA LEU A 23 9.03 -17.81 8.03
C LEU A 23 9.94 -18.28 9.17
N ILE A 24 9.93 -17.59 10.33
CA ILE A 24 10.78 -17.92 11.48
C ILE A 24 10.42 -19.27 12.09
N ILE A 25 9.13 -19.57 12.24
CA ILE A 25 8.68 -20.85 12.81
C ILE A 25 8.67 -21.99 11.78
N ASN A 26 9.08 -21.71 10.53
CA ASN A 26 9.10 -22.63 9.40
C ASN A 26 7.77 -23.39 9.25
N GLU A 27 6.68 -22.63 9.27
CA GLU A 27 5.33 -23.18 9.29
C GLU A 27 5.01 -23.92 7.98
N SER A 28 4.91 -25.25 8.03
CA SER A 28 4.78 -26.08 6.83
C SER A 28 3.49 -25.87 6.04
N SER A 29 2.44 -25.33 6.67
CA SER A 29 1.16 -25.13 6.00
C SER A 29 1.05 -23.80 5.25
N GLY A 30 1.98 -22.86 5.52
CA GLY A 30 2.02 -21.55 4.86
C GLY A 30 0.83 -20.63 5.17
N ASN A 31 -0.05 -21.02 6.09
CA ASN A 31 -1.25 -20.27 6.44
C ASN A 31 -0.92 -18.87 6.97
N LEU A 32 0.15 -18.74 7.76
CA LEU A 32 0.52 -17.48 8.39
C LEU A 32 1.10 -16.50 7.37
N VAL A 33 1.95 -16.99 6.46
CA VAL A 33 2.47 -16.21 5.32
C VAL A 33 1.35 -15.81 4.38
N GLY A 34 0.47 -16.76 4.01
CA GLY A 34 -0.69 -16.48 3.15
C GLY A 34 -1.64 -15.44 3.76
N SER A 35 -1.89 -15.52 5.07
CA SER A 35 -2.69 -14.52 5.80
C SER A 35 -2.02 -13.13 5.76
N GLY A 36 -0.70 -13.05 5.93
CA GLY A 36 0.03 -11.79 5.80
C GLY A 36 -0.06 -11.19 4.39
N ILE A 37 0.05 -12.01 3.33
CA ILE A 37 -0.10 -11.55 1.94
C ILE A 37 -1.52 -11.04 1.69
N LEU A 38 -2.56 -11.75 2.15
CA LEU A 38 -3.95 -11.27 2.03
C LEU A 38 -4.16 -9.95 2.77
N PHE A 39 -3.50 -9.77 3.92
CA PHE A 39 -3.56 -8.54 4.70
C PHE A 39 -2.90 -7.35 3.98
N LEU A 40 -1.94 -7.58 3.06
CA LEU A 40 -1.43 -6.51 2.19
C LEU A 40 -2.52 -5.90 1.28
N ILE A 41 -3.50 -6.70 0.85
CA ILE A 41 -4.65 -6.21 0.07
C ILE A 41 -5.49 -5.26 0.93
N LEU A 42 -5.78 -5.64 2.17
CA LEU A 42 -6.49 -4.79 3.13
C LEU A 42 -5.73 -3.50 3.43
N THR A 43 -4.41 -3.58 3.52
CA THR A 43 -3.52 -2.43 3.71
C THR A 43 -3.63 -1.46 2.54
N GLY A 44 -3.53 -1.97 1.31
CA GLY A 44 -3.68 -1.14 0.10
C GLY A 44 -5.06 -0.48 0.01
N LEU A 45 -6.13 -1.21 0.32
CA LEU A 45 -7.50 -0.67 0.36
C LEU A 45 -7.65 0.44 1.40
N PHE A 46 -7.15 0.22 2.62
CA PHE A 46 -7.17 1.22 3.69
C PHE A 46 -6.44 2.51 3.27
N GLN A 47 -5.25 2.38 2.66
CA GLN A 47 -4.46 3.51 2.21
C GLN A 47 -5.12 4.25 1.04
N LEU A 48 -5.73 3.53 0.09
CA LEU A 48 -6.49 4.13 -1.00
C LEU A 48 -7.65 4.99 -0.47
N ILE A 49 -8.49 4.41 0.39
CA ILE A 49 -9.67 5.10 0.96
C ILE A 49 -9.22 6.30 1.79
N SER A 50 -8.22 6.10 2.66
CA SER A 50 -7.69 7.17 3.51
C SER A 50 -7.05 8.28 2.69
N GLY A 51 -6.31 7.93 1.64
CA GLY A 51 -5.70 8.89 0.72
C GLY A 51 -6.72 9.73 -0.04
N ILE A 52 -7.78 9.09 -0.58
CA ILE A 52 -8.89 9.81 -1.24
C ILE A 52 -9.57 10.76 -0.24
N LYS A 53 -9.89 10.25 0.95
CA LYS A 53 -10.56 11.04 1.99
C LYS A 53 -9.72 12.26 2.39
N MET A 54 -8.41 12.07 2.61
CA MET A 54 -7.49 13.18 2.86
C MET A 54 -7.44 14.15 1.67
N PHE A 55 -7.52 13.66 0.42
CA PHE A 55 -7.41 14.49 -0.77
C PHE A 55 -8.63 15.40 -0.94
N ILE A 56 -9.81 14.89 -0.60
CA ILE A 56 -11.05 15.68 -0.57
C ILE A 56 -10.97 16.77 0.51
N ASP A 57 -10.43 16.43 1.69
CA ASP A 57 -10.28 17.38 2.80
C ASP A 57 -9.23 18.47 2.49
N GLU A 58 -8.14 18.12 1.81
CA GLU A 58 -6.98 18.99 1.56
C GLU A 58 -6.51 18.95 0.09
N PRO A 59 -7.33 19.41 -0.87
CA PRO A 59 -7.07 19.23 -2.31
C PRO A 59 -5.85 19.99 -2.83
N HIS A 60 -5.37 21.00 -2.10
CA HIS A 60 -4.21 21.81 -2.48
C HIS A 60 -2.87 21.22 -2.00
N ASP A 61 -2.87 20.15 -1.20
CA ASP A 61 -1.64 19.48 -0.78
C ASP A 61 -0.96 18.79 -1.97
N LYS A 62 0.23 19.27 -2.32
CA LYS A 62 1.02 18.76 -3.44
C LYS A 62 1.43 17.30 -3.26
N SER A 63 1.76 16.88 -2.03
CA SER A 63 2.20 15.51 -1.73
C SER A 63 1.05 14.53 -1.93
N LEU A 64 -0.15 14.95 -1.52
CA LEU A 64 -1.35 14.13 -1.60
C LEU A 64 -1.89 14.03 -3.03
N ARG A 65 -1.85 15.14 -3.79
CA ARG A 65 -2.11 15.11 -5.23
C ARG A 65 -1.17 14.15 -5.95
N PHE A 66 0.12 14.21 -5.63
CA PHE A 66 1.12 13.33 -6.22
C PHE A 66 0.87 11.87 -5.85
N TYR A 67 0.53 11.58 -4.59
CA TYR A 67 0.15 10.24 -4.14
C TYR A 67 -1.02 9.67 -4.95
N ILE A 68 -2.13 10.41 -5.04
CA ILE A 68 -3.31 9.95 -5.79
C ILE A 68 -3.00 9.79 -7.28
N ALA A 69 -2.23 10.70 -7.88
CA ALA A 69 -1.83 10.58 -9.27
C ALA A 69 -1.02 9.29 -9.53
N ILE A 70 -0.07 8.94 -8.67
CA ILE A 70 0.69 7.68 -8.81
C ILE A 70 -0.21 6.47 -8.59
N VAL A 71 -1.11 6.50 -7.61
CA VAL A 71 -2.05 5.39 -7.36
C VAL A 71 -2.93 5.13 -8.59
N VAL A 72 -3.49 6.18 -9.19
CA VAL A 72 -4.28 6.07 -10.42
C VAL A 72 -3.43 5.55 -11.57
N LEU A 73 -2.22 6.09 -11.76
CA LEU A 73 -1.29 5.64 -12.80
C LEU A 73 -0.92 4.16 -12.62
N PHE A 74 -0.70 3.71 -11.39
CA PHE A 74 -0.40 2.32 -11.07
C PHE A 74 -1.53 1.39 -11.51
N PHE A 75 -2.78 1.68 -11.14
CA PHE A 75 -3.92 0.85 -11.55
C PHE A 75 -4.15 0.88 -13.07
N LEU A 76 -3.98 2.04 -13.72
CA LEU A 76 -4.08 2.14 -15.18
C LEU A 76 -3.00 1.33 -15.88
N LEU A 77 -1.75 1.42 -15.42
CA LEU A 77 -0.63 0.67 -16.01
C LEU A 77 -0.81 -0.83 -15.79
N TRP A 78 -1.29 -1.24 -14.62
CA TRP A 78 -1.63 -2.63 -14.34
C TRP A 78 -2.73 -3.14 -15.28
N PHE A 79 -3.80 -2.37 -15.45
CA PHE A 79 -4.91 -2.71 -16.35
C PHE A 79 -4.44 -2.84 -17.81
N VAL A 80 -3.70 -1.85 -18.31
CA VAL A 80 -3.15 -1.86 -19.67
C VAL A 80 -2.20 -3.04 -19.87
N ASN A 81 -1.30 -3.31 -18.93
CA ASN A 81 -0.39 -4.44 -19.05
C ASN A 81 -1.14 -5.77 -19.00
N ALA A 82 -2.14 -5.93 -18.13
CA ALA A 82 -2.88 -7.18 -18.00
C ALA A 82 -3.78 -7.48 -19.22
N VAL A 83 -4.37 -6.46 -19.84
CA VAL A 83 -5.40 -6.64 -20.89
C VAL A 83 -4.85 -6.45 -22.30
N ILE A 84 -3.85 -5.58 -22.49
CA ILE A 84 -3.42 -5.14 -23.82
C ILE A 84 -2.03 -5.66 -24.18
N ILE A 85 -1.04 -5.45 -23.31
CA ILE A 85 0.38 -5.65 -23.68
C ILE A 85 0.91 -7.03 -23.25
N TYR A 86 0.54 -7.48 -22.05
CA TYR A 86 0.98 -8.72 -21.40
C TYR A 86 2.51 -8.87 -21.38
N GLN A 87 3.22 -7.89 -20.78
CA GLN A 87 4.68 -7.93 -20.67
C GLN A 87 5.13 -8.28 -19.25
N ASP A 88 5.90 -9.35 -19.12
CA ASP A 88 6.41 -9.83 -17.83
C ASP A 88 7.29 -8.78 -17.16
N PHE A 89 8.15 -8.10 -17.92
CA PHE A 89 9.02 -7.06 -17.38
C PHE A 89 8.24 -5.95 -16.67
N ILE A 90 7.11 -5.53 -17.25
CA ILE A 90 6.22 -4.52 -16.66
C ILE A 90 5.56 -5.07 -15.39
N SER A 91 5.11 -6.33 -15.41
CA SER A 91 4.52 -6.99 -14.23
C SER A 91 5.50 -7.02 -13.04
N HIS A 92 6.78 -7.33 -13.28
CA HIS A 92 7.80 -7.35 -12.23
C HIS A 92 8.01 -5.97 -11.60
N ILE A 93 8.05 -4.91 -12.42
CA ILE A 93 8.13 -3.53 -11.92
C ILE A 93 6.90 -3.18 -11.09
N LEU A 94 5.72 -3.54 -11.60
CA LEU A 94 4.45 -3.23 -10.93
C LEU A 94 4.34 -3.90 -9.56
N TYR A 95 4.92 -5.10 -9.34
CA TYR A 95 4.97 -5.72 -8.01
C TYR A 95 5.78 -4.90 -6.98
N LEU A 96 6.71 -4.04 -7.42
CA LEU A 96 7.53 -3.21 -6.53
C LEU A 96 6.85 -1.89 -6.13
N ILE A 97 5.82 -1.46 -6.88
CA ILE A 97 5.16 -0.18 -6.66
C ILE A 97 4.35 -0.13 -5.34
N PRO A 98 3.58 -1.16 -4.93
CA PRO A 98 2.79 -1.10 -3.70
C PRO A 98 3.62 -0.86 -2.43
N PRO A 99 4.79 -1.51 -2.21
CA PRO A 99 5.68 -1.15 -1.10
C PRO A 99 6.13 0.31 -1.10
N ILE A 100 6.47 0.86 -2.27
CA ILE A 100 6.89 2.27 -2.42
C ILE A 100 5.75 3.22 -2.07
N LEU A 101 4.54 2.94 -2.58
CA LEU A 101 3.33 3.70 -2.26
C LEU A 101 3.00 3.65 -0.77
N THR A 102 3.19 2.49 -0.15
CA THR A 102 2.98 2.29 1.29
C THR A 102 3.90 3.18 2.12
N ILE A 103 5.20 3.23 1.78
CA ILE A 103 6.18 4.10 2.46
C ILE A 103 5.82 5.58 2.25
N PHE A 104 5.44 5.94 1.02
CA PHE A 104 5.09 7.32 0.70
C PHE A 104 3.84 7.79 1.47
N PHE A 105 2.78 6.97 1.51
CA PHE A 105 1.57 7.25 2.29
C PHE A 105 1.87 7.35 3.79
N SER A 106 2.70 6.45 4.31
CA SER A 106 3.16 6.48 5.71
C SER A 106 3.89 7.78 6.03
N THR A 107 4.70 8.28 5.11
CA THR A 107 5.42 9.56 5.28
C THR A 107 4.46 10.75 5.31
N ILE A 108 3.47 10.79 4.42
CA ILE A 108 2.46 11.87 4.37
C ILE A 108 1.65 11.90 5.67
N THR A 109 1.14 10.74 6.10
CA THR A 109 0.31 10.63 7.30
C THR A 109 1.09 10.94 8.58
N TYR A 110 2.35 10.53 8.67
CA TYR A 110 3.23 10.86 9.79
C TYR A 110 3.46 12.36 9.91
N LYS A 111 3.85 13.02 8.81
CA LYS A 111 4.08 14.47 8.78
C LYS A 111 2.83 15.24 9.22
N LYS A 112 1.67 14.89 8.68
CA LYS A 112 0.39 15.53 9.05
C LYS A 112 -0.10 15.21 10.45
N ALA A 113 0.37 14.13 11.08
CA ALA A 113 -0.02 13.76 12.44
C ALA A 113 0.82 14.47 13.52
N HIS A 114 2.00 14.98 13.16
CA HIS A 114 2.99 15.58 14.05
C HIS A 114 3.33 17.04 13.69
N GLN A 115 2.60 17.62 12.74
CA GLN A 115 2.48 19.07 12.53
C GLN A 115 1.26 19.57 13.32
#